data_AF-X6NXQ7-F1
#
_entry.id   AF-X6NXQ7-F1
#
_cell.length_a   1.000
_cell.length_b   1.000
_cell.length_c   1.000
_cell.angle_alpha   90.00
_cell.angle_beta   90.00
_cell.angle_gamma   90.00
#
_symmetry.space_group_name_H-M   'P 1'
#
loop_
_entity.id
_entity.type
_entity.pdbx_description
1 polymer ?
#
loop_
_entity_poly.entity_id
_entity_poly.type
_entity_poly.pdbx_seq_one_letter_code
_entity_poly.pdbx_strand_id
1 'polypeptide(L)'
;MALDTGSGLPYIACDKTCEHCGNHHDPYFKIGQSKTFEYIDCTHDLCYSSCVKPKESAKQRHTDAYPKKDENSKDDHENCVWKLRYVDQSSIEAIAGKDQFQFNTYPYLPPFTYQQNTTDPVSSEHSPHSSDSHRLPNVDIVFGCSQIEAKTIFRQLADGIMGLSIHPRSFVDQLFNHPDYDKVYFYSQSKCIIDEEQR
;
A
#
# COMPACT_ATOMS: atom_id res chain seq x y z
N MET A 1 2.90 6.20 -5.75
CA MET A 1 3.75 4.97 -5.73
C MET A 1 4.66 4.86 -6.96
N ALA A 2 5.87 4.32 -6.79
CA ALA A 2 6.76 3.92 -7.89
C ALA A 2 6.52 2.45 -8.29
N LEU A 3 6.57 2.13 -9.58
CA LEU A 3 6.41 0.77 -10.09
C LEU A 3 7.78 0.11 -10.28
N ASP A 4 7.99 -1.06 -9.67
CA ASP A 4 9.28 -1.74 -9.69
C ASP A 4 9.16 -3.21 -10.09
N THR A 5 9.55 -3.51 -11.33
CA THR A 5 9.57 -4.88 -11.86
C THR A 5 10.74 -5.72 -11.33
N GLY A 6 11.69 -5.11 -10.62
CA GLY A 6 12.86 -5.77 -10.04
C GLY A 6 12.65 -6.27 -8.61
N SER A 7 11.57 -5.89 -7.94
CA SER A 7 11.26 -6.34 -6.58
C SER A 7 9.89 -6.97 -6.45
N GLY A 8 9.76 -7.84 -5.44
CA GLY A 8 8.53 -8.59 -5.15
C GLY A 8 7.79 -8.09 -3.93
N LEU A 9 8.16 -6.93 -3.36
CA LEU A 9 7.61 -6.42 -2.11
C LEU A 9 6.86 -5.11 -2.40
N PRO A 10 5.52 -5.13 -2.44
CA PRO A 10 4.73 -3.90 -2.42
C PRO A 10 4.70 -3.33 -1.00
N TYR A 11 4.96 -2.03 -0.84
CA TYR A 11 4.85 -1.33 0.44
C TYR A 11 4.43 0.13 0.29
N ILE A 12 3.88 0.69 1.36
CA ILE A 12 3.52 2.10 1.50
C ILE A 12 3.89 2.60 2.91
N ALA A 13 4.04 3.92 3.06
CA ALA A 13 4.18 4.53 4.38
C ALA A 13 2.84 4.53 5.13
N CYS A 14 2.85 4.02 6.38
CA CYS A 14 1.67 3.94 7.24
C CYS A 14 1.88 4.72 8.54
N ASP A 15 0.79 5.27 9.08
CA ASP A 15 0.83 6.19 10.23
C ASP A 15 1.23 5.54 11.55
N LYS A 16 0.80 4.31 11.83
CA LYS A 16 1.04 3.62 13.10
C LYS A 16 2.34 2.81 13.14
N THR A 17 2.93 2.50 11.99
CA THR A 17 4.13 1.64 11.90
C THR A 17 5.41 2.43 11.70
N CYS A 18 5.32 3.64 11.15
CA CYS A 18 6.47 4.44 10.81
C CYS A 18 7.26 4.88 12.05
N GLU A 19 8.50 4.41 12.17
CA GLU A 19 9.47 4.86 13.18
C GLU A 19 10.49 5.85 12.57
N HIS A 20 10.85 5.65 11.30
CA HIS A 20 11.79 6.50 10.56
C HIS A 20 11.48 6.47 9.06
N CYS A 21 10.58 7.32 8.57
CA CYS A 21 10.18 7.39 7.16
C CYS A 21 10.33 8.79 6.58
N GLY A 22 10.44 8.85 5.25
CA GLY A 22 10.50 10.08 4.48
C GLY A 22 9.17 10.80 4.36
N ASN A 23 9.22 12.06 3.95
CA ASN A 23 8.02 12.80 3.56
C ASN A 23 7.64 12.42 2.12
N HIS A 24 6.41 11.95 1.94
CA HIS A 24 5.86 11.53 0.65
C HIS A 24 4.88 12.56 0.08
N HIS A 25 4.40 12.33 -1.14
CA HIS A 25 3.42 13.21 -1.80
C HIS A 25 2.09 13.18 -1.07
N ASP A 26 1.55 11.99 -0.83
CA ASP A 26 0.30 11.79 -0.10
C ASP A 26 0.55 11.56 1.40
N PRO A 27 -0.42 11.89 2.27
CA PRO A 27 -0.36 11.53 3.67
C PRO A 27 -0.22 10.01 3.85
N TYR A 28 0.48 9.60 4.91
CA TYR A 28 0.62 8.17 5.22
C TYR A 28 -0.75 7.49 5.36
N PHE A 29 -0.80 6.25 4.90
CA PHE A 29 -1.97 5.39 5.03
C PHE A 29 -2.40 5.29 6.49
N LYS A 30 -3.67 5.62 6.75
CA LYS A 30 -4.25 5.66 8.09
C LYS A 30 -4.84 4.30 8.44
N ILE A 31 -4.05 3.45 9.09
CA ILE A 31 -4.45 2.08 9.45
C ILE A 31 -5.75 2.10 10.28
N GLY A 32 -5.89 3.05 11.21
CA GLY A 32 -7.09 3.16 12.05
C GLY A 32 -8.36 3.60 11.32
N GLN A 33 -8.25 4.09 10.07
CA GLN A 33 -9.40 4.51 9.27
C GLN A 33 -9.84 3.44 8.27
N SER A 34 -9.04 2.41 8.04
CA SER A 34 -9.44 1.26 7.25
C SER A 34 -10.23 0.26 8.11
N LYS A 35 -11.36 -0.20 7.57
CA LYS A 35 -12.19 -1.24 8.20
C LYS A 35 -11.80 -2.66 7.79
N THR A 36 -10.99 -2.78 6.74
CA THR A 36 -10.59 -4.03 6.10
C THR A 36 -9.11 -4.34 6.29
N PHE A 37 -8.36 -3.40 6.90
CA PHE A 37 -6.96 -3.61 7.23
C PHE A 37 -6.79 -4.65 8.34
N GLU A 38 -5.93 -5.63 8.09
CA GLU A 38 -5.52 -6.66 9.04
C GLU A 38 -4.00 -6.78 9.05
N TYR A 39 -3.40 -6.91 10.23
CA TYR A 39 -1.98 -7.27 10.31
C TYR A 39 -1.78 -8.73 9.90
N ILE A 40 -0.66 -9.00 9.23
CA ILE A 40 -0.27 -10.35 8.88
C ILE A 40 0.66 -10.91 9.95
N ASP A 41 0.26 -12.03 10.55
CA ASP A 41 1.08 -12.78 11.48
C ASP A 41 2.10 -13.69 10.76
N CYS A 42 2.96 -14.30 11.57
CA CYS A 42 4.03 -15.16 11.09
C CYS A 42 3.61 -16.55 10.58
N THR A 43 2.36 -16.96 10.81
CA THR A 43 1.85 -18.23 10.30
C THR A 43 1.33 -18.11 8.87
N HIS A 44 1.12 -16.88 8.38
CA HIS A 44 0.61 -16.61 7.05
C HIS A 44 1.59 -17.04 5.95
N ASP A 45 1.07 -17.62 4.87
CA ASP A 45 1.88 -18.20 3.77
C ASP A 45 2.84 -17.22 3.11
N LEU A 46 2.48 -15.93 3.08
CA LEU A 46 3.31 -14.85 2.52
C LEU A 46 4.36 -14.30 3.50
N CYS A 47 4.47 -14.85 4.71
CA CYS A 47 5.49 -14.49 5.67
C CYS A 47 6.75 -15.37 5.53
N TYR A 48 7.63 -15.03 4.59
CA TYR A 48 8.91 -15.76 4.40
C TYR A 48 10.10 -15.15 5.16
N SER A 49 9.87 -14.12 5.97
CA SER A 49 10.93 -13.30 6.55
C SER A 49 10.86 -13.27 8.08
N SER A 50 11.47 -12.25 8.69
CA SER A 50 11.61 -12.18 10.12
C SER A 50 10.28 -11.91 10.82
N CYS A 51 10.15 -12.48 12.00
CA CYS A 51 9.03 -12.30 12.90
C CYS A 51 9.43 -11.39 14.05
N VAL A 52 8.55 -10.48 14.45
CA VAL A 52 8.78 -9.65 15.63
C VAL A 52 7.59 -9.72 16.57
N LYS A 53 7.89 -9.86 17.86
CA LYS A 53 6.86 -9.69 18.88
C LYS A 53 6.34 -8.26 18.82
N PRO A 54 5.03 -8.07 18.97
CA PRO A 54 4.44 -6.75 19.16
C PRO A 54 5.14 -6.06 20.33
N LYS A 55 5.71 -4.87 20.12
CA LYS A 55 6.36 -4.12 21.20
C LYS A 55 5.30 -3.76 22.25
N GLU A 56 5.43 -4.27 23.48
CA GLU A 56 4.59 -3.92 24.65
C GLU A 56 4.81 -2.49 25.17
N SER A 57 5.41 -1.59 24.37
CA SER A 57 5.93 -0.30 24.81
C SER A 57 5.40 0.89 23.98
N ALA A 58 4.09 0.95 23.79
CA ALA A 58 3.39 2.22 23.77
C ALA A 58 2.58 2.30 25.07
N LYS A 59 3.18 2.88 26.12
CA LYS A 59 2.39 3.38 27.26
C LYS A 59 1.36 4.35 26.69
N GLN A 60 0.14 3.86 26.56
CA GLN A 60 -1.13 4.56 26.45
C GLN A 60 -1.03 6.02 25.97
N ARG A 61 -1.47 6.24 24.73
CA ARG A 61 -2.57 7.18 24.52
C ARG A 61 -3.26 6.86 23.20
N HIS A 62 -4.55 6.55 23.35
CA HIS A 62 -5.57 6.36 22.32
C HIS A 62 -5.55 5.02 21.59
N THR A 63 -6.44 4.17 22.12
CA THR A 63 -7.28 3.19 21.42
C THR A 63 -7.23 3.34 19.90
N ASP A 64 -6.77 2.29 19.20
CA ASP A 64 -7.47 1.66 18.08
C ASP A 64 -6.52 0.70 17.32
N ALA A 65 -7.03 -0.51 17.04
CA ALA A 65 -6.48 -1.53 16.12
C ALA A 65 -5.17 -2.26 16.50
N TYR A 66 -5.03 -2.68 17.77
CA TYR A 66 -4.23 -3.88 18.08
C TYR A 66 -5.17 -4.92 18.71
N PRO A 67 -5.24 -6.17 18.24
CA PRO A 67 -6.06 -7.19 18.91
C PRO A 67 -5.60 -7.30 20.36
N LYS A 68 -6.52 -7.06 21.30
CA LYS A 68 -6.24 -7.20 22.73
C LYS A 68 -5.85 -8.65 22.98
N LYS A 69 -4.74 -8.86 23.70
CA LYS A 69 -4.36 -10.18 24.24
C LYS A 69 -5.56 -10.75 25.00
N ASP A 70 -6.08 -11.89 24.56
CA ASP A 70 -6.83 -12.77 25.44
C ASP A 70 -5.82 -13.43 26.39
N GLU A 71 -5.99 -13.21 27.69
CA GLU A 71 -5.08 -13.63 28.78
C GLU A 71 -4.90 -15.15 28.94
N ASN A 72 -5.36 -15.96 27.98
CA ASN A 72 -5.27 -17.42 28.05
C ASN A 72 -4.91 -18.12 26.71
N SER A 73 -4.48 -17.38 25.68
CA SER A 73 -3.99 -17.98 24.43
C SER A 73 -2.46 -18.11 24.45
N LYS A 74 -1.94 -19.33 24.32
CA LYS A 74 -0.51 -19.61 24.05
C LYS A 74 -0.17 -19.38 22.57
N ASP A 75 -0.71 -18.32 21.98
CA ASP A 75 -0.43 -17.95 20.60
C ASP A 75 0.28 -16.59 20.62
N ASP A 76 1.61 -16.64 20.62
CA ASP A 76 2.46 -15.46 20.40
C ASP A 76 2.26 -15.07 18.92
N HIS A 77 1.19 -14.33 18.60
CA HIS A 77 0.99 -13.76 17.26
C HIS A 77 2.08 -12.69 17.00
N GLU A 78 3.25 -13.16 16.56
CA GLU A 78 4.33 -12.33 16.06
C GLU A 78 3.94 -11.72 14.72
N ASN A 79 4.18 -10.42 14.56
CA ASN A 79 3.91 -9.74 13.31
C ASN A 79 4.98 -10.11 12.28
N CYS A 80 4.55 -10.33 11.05
CA CYS A 80 5.46 -10.56 9.95
C CYS A 80 6.17 -9.25 9.56
N VAL A 81 7.49 -9.29 9.47
CA VAL A 81 8.32 -8.13 9.07
C VAL A 81 9.06 -8.44 7.79
N TRP A 82 8.87 -7.59 6.80
CA TRP A 82 9.55 -7.66 5.52
C TRP A 82 10.70 -6.66 5.48
N LYS A 83 11.84 -7.10 4.92
CA LYS A 83 13.01 -6.26 4.70
C LYS A 83 13.45 -6.38 3.26
N LEU A 84 13.79 -5.27 2.63
CA LEU A 84 14.33 -5.24 1.27
C LEU A 84 15.44 -4.19 1.17
N ARG A 85 16.46 -4.51 0.39
CA ARG A 85 17.58 -3.62 0.08
C ARG A 85 17.71 -3.51 -1.44
N TYR A 86 17.79 -2.28 -1.92
CA TYR A 86 17.93 -1.97 -3.34
C TYR A 86 19.40 -1.84 -3.76
N VAL A 87 19.63 -1.84 -5.07
CA VAL A 87 20.96 -1.76 -5.68
C VAL A 87 21.71 -0.46 -5.36
N ASP A 88 20.98 0.63 -5.13
CA ASP A 88 21.53 1.92 -4.66
C ASP A 88 21.82 1.93 -3.15
N GLN A 89 21.72 0.75 -2.53
CA GLN A 89 21.94 0.49 -1.11
C GLN A 89 20.92 1.15 -0.18
N SER A 90 19.82 1.68 -0.71
CA SER A 90 18.66 2.04 0.09
C SER A 90 17.96 0.79 0.60
N SER A 91 17.15 0.95 1.63
CA SER A 91 16.45 -0.18 2.25
C SER A 91 15.13 0.25 2.86
N ILE A 92 14.26 -0.75 3.01
CA ILE A 92 12.99 -0.66 3.69
C ILE A 92 12.87 -1.81 4.70
N GLU A 93 12.33 -1.51 5.87
CA GLU A 93 11.77 -2.46 6.82
C GLU A 93 10.29 -2.11 7.03
N ALA A 94 9.41 -3.09 6.95
CA ALA A 94 7.96 -2.89 6.98
C ALA A 94 7.26 -4.03 7.71
N ILE A 95 6.20 -3.72 8.47
CA ILE A 95 5.29 -4.72 9.02
C ILE A 95 4.29 -5.11 7.94
N ALA A 96 4.10 -6.39 7.68
CA ALA A 96 3.13 -6.84 6.69
C ALA A 96 1.70 -6.64 7.21
N GLY A 97 0.85 -6.11 6.34
CA GLY A 97 -0.58 -5.99 6.53
C GLY A 97 -1.29 -6.36 5.24
N LYS A 98 -2.59 -6.60 5.34
CA LYS A 98 -3.48 -6.92 4.23
C LYS A 98 -4.62 -5.92 4.23
N ASP A 99 -4.95 -5.39 3.07
CA ASP A 99 -6.12 -4.54 2.89
C ASP A 99 -6.66 -4.63 1.46
N GLN A 100 -7.86 -4.10 1.25
CA GLN A 100 -8.54 -4.09 -0.04
C GLN A 100 -7.96 -3.02 -0.97
N PHE A 101 -7.46 -3.47 -2.11
CA PHE A 101 -7.07 -2.62 -3.23
C PHE A 101 -8.21 -2.58 -4.25
N GLN A 102 -8.43 -1.40 -4.81
CA GLN A 102 -9.45 -1.18 -5.80
C GLN A 102 -8.86 -0.58 -7.06
N PHE A 103 -9.31 -1.10 -8.20
CA PHE A 103 -8.88 -0.67 -9.51
C PHE A 103 -10.08 -0.23 -10.33
N ASN A 104 -9.87 0.81 -11.13
CA ASN A 104 -10.85 1.28 -12.10
C ASN A 104 -10.33 0.96 -13.50
N THR A 105 -11.22 0.55 -14.39
CA THR A 105 -10.85 0.34 -15.79
C THR A 105 -10.69 1.68 -16.49
N TYR A 106 -9.56 1.89 -17.19
CA TYR A 106 -9.45 3.01 -18.13
C TYR A 106 -10.44 2.82 -19.31
N PRO A 107 -11.10 3.88 -19.83
CA PRO A 107 -10.96 5.30 -19.51
C PRO A 107 -11.82 5.79 -18.34
N TYR A 108 -12.54 4.90 -17.67
CA TYR A 108 -13.51 5.21 -16.61
C TYR A 108 -12.80 5.40 -15.26
N LEU A 109 -12.01 6.46 -15.18
CA LEU A 109 -11.51 6.95 -13.90
C LEU A 109 -12.63 7.74 -13.21
N PRO A 110 -12.86 7.55 -11.90
CA PRO A 110 -13.75 8.44 -11.16
C PRO A 110 -13.28 9.89 -11.35
N PRO A 111 -14.18 10.89 -11.37
CA PRO A 111 -13.76 12.28 -11.40
C PRO A 111 -12.77 12.49 -10.24
N PHE A 112 -11.60 13.05 -10.55
CA PHE A 112 -10.57 13.35 -9.57
C PHE A 112 -11.13 14.33 -8.53
N THR A 113 -11.77 13.82 -7.48
CA THR A 113 -11.98 14.58 -6.25
C THR A 113 -10.69 14.48 -5.45
N TYR A 114 -9.65 15.17 -5.92
CA TYR A 114 -8.62 15.59 -4.99
C TYR A 114 -9.34 16.51 -4.01
N GLN A 115 -9.43 16.13 -2.73
CA GLN A 115 -9.88 17.05 -1.69
C GLN A 115 -8.83 18.15 -1.54
N GLN A 116 -8.76 19.07 -2.51
CA GLN A 116 -8.20 20.39 -2.25
C GLN A 116 -9.22 21.08 -1.35
N ASN A 117 -8.77 21.50 -0.17
CA ASN A 117 -9.48 22.48 0.65
C ASN A 117 -9.51 23.82 -0.10
N THR A 118 -10.26 23.91 -1.18
CA THR A 118 -10.56 25.16 -1.87
C THR A 118 -12.05 25.42 -1.72
N THR A 119 -12.34 26.45 -0.94
CA THR A 119 -13.67 27.04 -0.79
C THR A 119 -14.09 27.68 -2.11
N ASP A 120 -14.63 26.91 -3.05
CA ASP A 120 -15.36 27.45 -4.19
C ASP A 120 -16.53 26.52 -4.57
N PRO A 121 -17.75 27.04 -4.81
CA PRO A 121 -18.93 26.23 -5.08
C PRO A 121 -18.96 25.84 -6.56
N VAL A 122 -18.65 24.58 -6.88
CA VAL A 122 -18.84 24.06 -8.24
C VAL A 122 -20.20 23.38 -8.34
N SER A 123 -21.01 23.93 -9.25
CA SER A 123 -22.35 23.55 -9.65
C SER A 123 -22.51 22.07 -9.99
N SER A 124 -23.57 21.48 -9.44
CA SER A 124 -24.05 20.14 -9.74
C SER A 124 -24.62 20.05 -11.16
N GLU A 125 -23.89 19.46 -12.09
CA GLU A 125 -24.49 18.90 -13.31
C GLU A 125 -24.76 17.40 -13.09
N HIS A 126 -26.04 17.05 -13.13
CA HIS A 126 -26.53 15.68 -13.16
C HIS A 126 -26.10 15.02 -14.47
N SER A 127 -25.43 13.87 -14.40
CA SER A 127 -25.34 12.93 -15.51
C SER A 127 -25.65 11.51 -15.02
N PRO A 128 -26.33 10.69 -15.83
CA PRO A 128 -27.26 9.67 -15.36
C PRO A 128 -26.61 8.33 -15.00
N HIS A 129 -27.26 7.64 -14.06
CA HIS A 129 -27.12 6.24 -13.66
C HIS A 129 -26.50 5.27 -14.70
N SER A 130 -25.27 4.82 -14.43
CA SER A 130 -24.83 3.41 -14.57
C SER A 130 -23.44 3.20 -13.93
N SER A 131 -23.32 3.39 -12.61
CA SER A 131 -22.03 3.55 -11.92
C SER A 131 -21.33 2.26 -11.45
N ASP A 132 -21.75 1.08 -11.91
CA ASP A 132 -21.26 -0.21 -11.35
C ASP A 132 -20.49 -1.09 -12.36
N SER A 133 -20.46 -0.74 -13.65
CA SER A 133 -19.83 -1.60 -14.69
C SER A 133 -18.32 -1.38 -14.90
N HIS A 134 -17.71 -0.44 -14.17
CA HIS A 134 -16.32 0.01 -14.43
C HIS A 134 -15.36 -0.17 -13.24
N ARG A 135 -15.91 -0.68 -12.12
CA ARG A 135 -15.17 -0.93 -10.90
C ARG A 135 -14.78 -2.40 -10.89
N LEU A 136 -13.48 -2.68 -10.88
CA LEU A 136 -13.01 -4.04 -10.72
C LEU A 136 -13.27 -4.48 -9.27
N PRO A 137 -13.44 -5.80 -9.02
CA PRO A 137 -13.63 -6.31 -7.68
C PRO A 137 -12.47 -5.85 -6.77
N ASN A 138 -12.79 -5.61 -5.50
CA ASN A 138 -11.77 -5.34 -4.52
C ASN A 138 -10.90 -6.60 -4.35
N VAL A 139 -9.59 -6.41 -4.29
CA VAL A 139 -8.64 -7.50 -4.09
C VAL A 139 -7.91 -7.29 -2.78
N ASP A 140 -7.92 -8.30 -1.93
CA ASP A 140 -7.08 -8.29 -0.74
C ASP A 140 -5.62 -8.46 -1.15
N ILE A 141 -4.81 -7.44 -0.89
CA ILE A 141 -3.38 -7.45 -1.16
C ILE A 141 -2.65 -7.36 0.16
N VAL A 142 -1.67 -8.25 0.34
CA VAL A 142 -0.67 -8.17 1.39
C VAL A 142 0.46 -7.25 0.96
N PHE A 143 0.72 -6.21 1.74
CA PHE A 143 1.76 -5.21 1.50
C PHE A 143 2.49 -4.86 2.80
N GLY A 144 3.66 -4.25 2.66
CA GLY A 144 4.40 -3.71 3.79
C GLY A 144 3.91 -2.33 4.20
N CYS A 145 3.62 -2.15 5.47
CA CYS A 145 3.53 -0.82 6.10
C CYS A 145 4.91 -0.40 6.62
N SER A 146 5.51 0.62 6.00
CA SER A 146 6.88 1.06 6.30
C SER A 146 7.09 1.34 7.79
N GLN A 147 8.20 0.84 8.34
CA GLN A 147 8.73 1.22 9.65
C GLN A 147 9.97 2.08 9.52
N ILE A 148 10.93 1.65 8.68
CA ILE A 148 12.22 2.30 8.50
C ILE A 148 12.51 2.39 7.02
N GLU A 149 12.67 3.60 6.52
CA GLU A 149 13.13 3.93 5.18
C GLU A 149 14.54 4.52 5.25
N ALA A 150 15.43 4.09 4.36
CA ALA A 150 16.81 4.56 4.36
C ALA A 150 17.22 5.11 2.99
N LYS A 151 18.04 6.17 3.02
CA LYS A 151 18.67 6.79 1.84
C LYS A 151 17.66 7.34 0.84
N THR A 152 17.67 6.86 -0.41
CA THR A 152 16.83 7.37 -1.49
C THR A 152 15.35 7.12 -1.22
N ILE A 153 14.99 5.97 -0.63
CA ILE A 153 13.61 5.68 -0.19
C ILE A 153 13.13 6.71 0.84
N PHE A 154 13.98 7.15 1.76
CA PHE A 154 13.63 8.19 2.75
C PHE A 154 13.42 9.58 2.13
N ARG A 155 13.90 9.82 0.90
CA ARG A 155 13.86 11.15 0.26
C ARG A 155 12.95 11.19 -0.96
N GLN A 156 12.36 10.07 -1.35
CA GLN A 156 11.47 10.02 -2.51
C GLN A 156 10.13 10.68 -2.18
N LEU A 157 9.43 11.15 -3.21
CA LEU A 157 8.06 11.65 -3.07
C LEU A 157 7.00 10.56 -3.30
N ALA A 158 7.40 9.41 -3.84
CA ALA A 158 6.46 8.30 -4.01
C ALA A 158 6.13 7.68 -2.65
N ASP A 159 4.84 7.52 -2.38
CA ASP A 159 4.26 7.04 -1.09
C ASP A 159 4.65 5.60 -0.73
N GLY A 160 5.34 4.92 -1.63
CA GLY A 160 5.67 3.52 -1.58
C GLY A 160 6.13 2.99 -2.93
N ILE A 161 6.55 1.74 -2.93
CA ILE A 161 6.94 1.01 -4.14
C ILE A 161 5.98 -0.16 -4.33
N MET A 162 5.51 -0.35 -5.56
CA MET A 162 4.73 -1.50 -5.96
C MET A 162 5.67 -2.49 -6.66
N GLY A 163 6.03 -3.57 -5.96
CA GLY A 163 6.85 -4.65 -6.51
C GLY A 163 6.04 -5.51 -7.49
N LEU A 164 6.53 -5.63 -8.72
CA LEU A 164 5.87 -6.33 -9.84
C LEU A 164 6.64 -7.56 -10.33
N SER A 165 7.70 -7.99 -9.62
CA SER A 165 8.50 -9.14 -10.04
C SER A 165 7.72 -10.46 -9.95
N ILE A 166 8.30 -11.53 -10.50
CA ILE A 166 7.75 -12.89 -10.39
C ILE A 166 8.13 -13.46 -9.02
N HIS A 167 7.43 -13.01 -7.97
CA HIS A 167 7.63 -13.45 -6.59
C HIS A 167 6.26 -13.62 -5.92
N PRO A 168 6.05 -14.63 -5.04
CA PRO A 168 4.74 -14.87 -4.38
C PRO A 168 4.14 -13.70 -3.58
N ARG A 169 4.94 -12.66 -3.31
CA ARG A 169 4.52 -11.47 -2.55
C ARG A 169 4.29 -10.26 -3.45
N SER A 170 4.65 -10.37 -4.73
CA SER A 170 4.53 -9.24 -5.64
C SER A 170 3.06 -8.92 -5.83
N PHE A 171 2.80 -7.67 -6.19
CA PHE A 171 1.45 -7.23 -6.48
C PHE A 171 0.81 -8.05 -7.60
N VAL A 172 1.57 -8.36 -8.65
CA VAL A 172 1.08 -9.10 -9.83
C VAL A 172 0.71 -10.54 -9.47
N ASP A 173 1.52 -11.23 -8.67
CA ASP A 173 1.25 -12.62 -8.28
C ASP A 173 -0.02 -12.72 -7.41
N GLN A 174 -0.15 -11.78 -6.45
CA GLN A 174 -1.35 -11.69 -5.62
C GLN A 174 -2.60 -11.35 -6.43
N LEU A 175 -2.48 -10.43 -7.40
CA LEU A 175 -3.59 -10.04 -8.28
C LEU A 175 -4.09 -11.23 -9.12
N PHE A 176 -3.17 -12.04 -9.66
CA PHE A 176 -3.50 -13.18 -10.52
C PHE A 176 -4.00 -14.42 -9.77
N ASN A 177 -3.91 -14.41 -8.44
CA ASN A 177 -4.61 -15.39 -7.60
C ASN A 177 -6.12 -15.10 -7.51
N HIS A 178 -6.56 -13.92 -7.91
CA HIS A 178 -7.97 -13.57 -7.99
C HIS A 178 -8.55 -14.03 -9.34
N PRO A 179 -9.68 -14.79 -9.36
CA PRO A 179 -10.20 -15.43 -10.57
C PRO A 179 -10.63 -14.44 -11.66
N ASP A 180 -10.96 -13.20 -11.28
CA ASP A 180 -11.43 -12.16 -12.19
C ASP A 180 -10.32 -11.41 -12.94
N TYR A 181 -9.04 -11.78 -12.72
CA TYR A 181 -7.90 -11.12 -13.36
C TYR A 181 -7.16 -12.06 -14.30
N ASP A 182 -6.96 -11.60 -15.54
CA ASP A 182 -6.13 -12.28 -16.53
C ASP A 182 -4.66 -12.26 -16.11
N LYS A 183 -3.94 -13.36 -16.37
CA LYS A 183 -2.53 -13.55 -15.98
C LYS A 183 -1.52 -12.79 -16.86
N VAL A 184 -1.95 -11.70 -17.49
CA VAL A 184 -1.10 -10.88 -18.36
C VAL A 184 -1.19 -9.42 -17.93
N TYR A 185 -0.06 -8.86 -17.49
CA TYR A 185 0.05 -7.47 -17.09
C TYR A 185 0.87 -6.70 -18.13
N PHE A 186 0.25 -5.70 -18.76
CA PHE A 186 0.94 -4.80 -19.68
C PHE A 186 1.19 -3.46 -19.00
N TYR A 187 2.44 -3.01 -19.07
CA TYR A 187 2.80 -1.65 -18.69
C TYR A 187 3.26 -0.89 -19.93
N SER A 188 2.58 0.22 -20.22
CA SER A 188 2.92 1.12 -21.33
C SER A 188 3.24 2.50 -20.75
N GLN A 189 4.48 2.95 -20.94
CA GLN A 189 4.81 4.35 -20.68
C GLN A 189 4.39 5.17 -21.90
N SER A 190 3.28 5.91 -21.79
CA SER A 190 2.99 6.98 -22.74
C SER A 190 4.04 8.08 -22.58
N LYS A 191 4.67 8.44 -23.69
CA LYS A 191 5.71 9.47 -23.77
C LYS A 191 5.16 10.77 -23.15
N CYS A 192 5.79 11.26 -22.09
CA CYS A 192 5.53 12.59 -21.57
C CYS A 192 6.05 13.58 -22.62
N ILE A 193 5.15 14.18 -23.40
CA ILE A 193 5.52 15.26 -24.32
C ILE A 193 5.73 16.49 -23.44
N ILE A 194 6.98 16.75 -23.08
CA ILE A 194 7.36 18.07 -22.57
C ILE A 194 7.42 18.96 -23.81
N ASP A 195 6.46 19.86 -23.96
CA ASP A 195 6.53 20.90 -24.98
C ASP A 195 7.79 21.74 -24.73
N GLU A 196 8.75 21.69 -25.67
CA GLU A 196 9.99 22.46 -25.64
C GLU A 196 9.76 23.98 -25.87
N GLU A 197 8.51 24.46 -25.88
CA GLU A 197 8.17 25.84 -26.22
C GLU A 197 8.08 26.79 -25.01
N GLN A 198 8.61 26.41 -23.85
CA GLN A 198 8.66 27.24 -22.63
C GLN A 198 10.09 27.38 -22.08
N ARG A 199 11.09 27.57 -22.95
CA ARG A 199 12.46 27.90 -22.53
C ARG A 199 12.90 29.28 -23.01
#